data_AF-A0A2K8SDY9-F1
#
_entry.id   AF-A0A2K8SDY9-F1
#
_cell.length_a   1.000
_cell.length_b   1.000
_cell.length_c   1.000
_cell.angle_alpha   90.00
_cell.angle_beta   90.00
_cell.angle_gamma   90.00
#
_symmetry.space_group_name_H-M   'P 1'
#
loop_
_entity.id
_entity.type
_entity.pdbx_description
1 polymer ?
#
loop_
_entity_poly.entity_id
_entity_poly.type
_entity_poly.pdbx_seq_one_letter_code
_entity_poly.pdbx_strand_id
1 'polypeptide(L)'
;MKKKNQNKQNSGSLLKKHNKIISTFFKTNYFVLTMFLIDQIIFGATFILFILNLVLKNQINSISYIIIGGSIYLLLKFTYTNWFAKNKFFRCIDVFDYTIKLQNHKFRAKRAIEFIPIWFWIYIICVNFTTVIFINYELNSSLSNTPVMNALVTSMLNVLLIPSFLNSFQKLAQSNVEIESNYKNLIKTQYFSNQSLFEDAKFSDHYLNVSFSKNDLTSKNGLFIFTNKKDLSDSEISQIKKVNEKILEVYKKNWENYYDLLEESSMLEFSKGKVRNLFWIERIYDHIFLDFFNI
;
A
#
# COMPACT_ATOMS: atom_id res chain seq x y z
N MET A 1 -32.91 16.68 -22.68
CA MET A 1 -31.93 15.68 -23.16
C MET A 1 -30.50 16.22 -23.34
N LYS A 2 -30.27 17.39 -23.95
CA LYS A 2 -28.91 17.96 -24.16
C LYS A 2 -28.09 18.20 -22.87
N LYS A 3 -28.68 18.76 -21.80
CA LYS A 3 -28.01 18.96 -20.50
C LYS A 3 -27.52 17.66 -19.83
N LYS A 4 -28.29 16.56 -19.92
CA LYS A 4 -27.89 15.25 -19.37
C LYS A 4 -26.71 14.63 -20.11
N ASN A 5 -26.59 14.85 -21.42
CA ASN A 5 -25.44 14.37 -22.19
C ASN A 5 -24.19 15.22 -21.97
N GLN A 6 -24.32 16.54 -21.78
CA GLN A 6 -23.22 17.41 -21.40
C GLN A 6 -22.65 17.06 -20.01
N ASN A 7 -23.50 16.88 -18.98
CA ASN A 7 -23.04 16.45 -17.65
C ASN A 7 -22.36 15.06 -17.67
N LYS A 8 -22.82 14.15 -18.53
CA LYS A 8 -22.18 12.84 -18.72
C LYS A 8 -20.83 12.92 -19.44
N GLN A 9 -20.64 13.85 -20.39
CA GLN A 9 -19.35 14.10 -21.02
C GLN A 9 -18.37 14.76 -20.03
N ASN A 10 -18.84 15.75 -19.27
CA ASN A 10 -18.05 16.48 -18.28
C ASN A 10 -17.56 15.58 -17.12
N SER A 11 -18.42 14.68 -16.60
CA SER A 11 -17.99 13.67 -15.61
C SER A 11 -16.95 12.69 -16.16
N GLY A 12 -16.94 12.43 -17.48
CA GLY A 12 -15.93 11.58 -18.11
C GLY A 12 -14.58 12.27 -18.25
N SER A 13 -14.57 13.55 -18.62
CA SER A 13 -13.34 14.34 -18.72
C SER A 13 -12.68 14.57 -17.36
N LEU A 14 -13.47 14.85 -16.32
CA LEU A 14 -12.98 15.00 -14.94
C LEU A 14 -12.25 13.74 -14.48
N LEU A 15 -12.89 12.57 -14.59
CA LEU A 15 -12.28 11.30 -14.19
C LEU A 15 -11.01 10.99 -14.98
N LYS A 16 -10.94 11.34 -16.26
CA LYS A 16 -9.72 11.19 -17.08
C LYS A 16 -8.61 12.12 -16.60
N LYS A 17 -8.91 13.38 -16.27
CA LYS A 17 -7.95 14.35 -15.70
C LYS A 17 -7.32 13.78 -14.43
N HIS A 18 -8.15 13.39 -13.45
CA HIS A 18 -7.63 12.90 -12.16
C HIS A 18 -6.99 11.52 -12.25
N ASN A 19 -7.48 10.61 -13.08
CA ASN A 19 -6.78 9.33 -13.33
C ASN A 19 -5.38 9.55 -13.89
N LYS A 20 -5.19 10.54 -14.78
CA LYS A 20 -3.87 10.88 -15.30
C LYS A 20 -2.96 11.43 -14.19
N ILE A 21 -3.48 12.32 -13.34
CA ILE A 21 -2.72 12.88 -12.20
C ILE A 21 -2.30 11.75 -11.24
N ILE A 22 -3.27 10.97 -10.78
CA ILE A 22 -3.07 9.87 -9.83
C ILE A 22 -2.10 8.81 -10.36
N SER A 23 -2.13 8.52 -11.67
CA SER A 23 -1.21 7.55 -12.27
C SER A 23 0.26 7.94 -12.10
N THR A 24 0.56 9.23 -11.91
CA THR A 24 1.94 9.70 -11.68
C THR A 24 2.44 9.42 -10.26
N PHE A 25 1.53 9.29 -9.28
CA PHE A 25 1.88 8.94 -7.91
C PHE A 25 2.28 7.46 -7.78
N PHE A 26 1.72 6.58 -8.61
CA PHE A 26 2.01 5.15 -8.50
C PHE A 26 3.37 4.80 -9.10
N LYS A 27 4.31 4.40 -8.24
CA LYS A 27 5.57 3.79 -8.67
C LYS A 27 5.60 2.32 -8.34
N THR A 28 6.10 1.52 -9.29
CA THR A 28 6.27 0.09 -9.12
C THR A 28 7.66 -0.20 -8.57
N ASN A 29 7.73 -0.93 -7.46
CA ASN A 29 8.96 -1.51 -6.97
C ASN A 29 9.21 -2.82 -7.72
N TYR A 30 10.04 -2.75 -8.76
CA TYR A 30 10.35 -3.90 -9.62
C TYR A 30 10.95 -5.08 -8.85
N PHE A 31 11.76 -4.84 -7.82
CA PHE A 31 12.34 -5.93 -7.02
C PHE A 31 11.25 -6.74 -6.31
N VAL A 32 10.30 -6.05 -5.68
CA VAL A 32 9.16 -6.69 -5.00
C VAL A 32 8.24 -7.38 -6.02
N LEU A 33 8.02 -6.78 -7.18
CA LEU A 33 7.25 -7.39 -8.27
C LEU A 33 7.90 -8.69 -8.76
N THR A 34 9.19 -8.69 -9.03
CA THR A 34 9.92 -9.89 -9.48
C THR A 34 9.85 -11.00 -8.43
N MET A 35 10.06 -10.67 -7.15
CA MET A 35 9.91 -11.63 -6.06
C MET A 35 8.50 -12.22 -5.97
N PHE A 36 7.47 -11.40 -6.19
CA PHE A 36 6.09 -11.86 -6.24
C PHE A 36 5.82 -12.79 -7.43
N LEU A 37 6.36 -12.47 -8.62
CA LEU A 37 6.22 -13.32 -9.81
C LEU A 37 6.92 -14.67 -9.64
N ILE A 38 8.10 -14.69 -9.02
CA ILE A 38 8.80 -15.94 -8.69
C ILE A 38 7.92 -16.83 -7.80
N ASP A 39 7.29 -16.26 -6.78
CA ASP A 39 6.37 -17.02 -5.93
C ASP A 39 5.20 -17.61 -6.72
N GLN A 40 4.65 -16.86 -7.68
CA GLN A 40 3.55 -17.35 -8.48
C GLN A 40 3.94 -18.45 -9.44
N ILE A 41 5.18 -18.41 -9.94
CA ILE A 41 5.73 -19.52 -10.73
C ILE A 41 5.89 -20.75 -9.84
N ILE A 42 6.45 -20.61 -8.63
CA ILE A 42 6.62 -21.73 -7.69
C ILE A 42 5.26 -22.30 -7.28
N PHE A 43 4.29 -21.45 -6.96
CA PHE A 43 2.93 -21.87 -6.61
C PHE A 43 2.24 -22.55 -7.79
N GLY A 44 2.31 -21.98 -9.00
CA GLY A 44 1.74 -22.56 -10.21
C GLY A 44 2.36 -23.91 -10.56
N ALA A 45 3.68 -24.04 -10.47
CA ALA A 45 4.38 -25.30 -10.67
C ALA A 45 3.95 -26.36 -9.64
N THR A 46 3.89 -25.96 -8.36
CA THR A 46 3.43 -26.85 -7.27
C THR A 46 1.98 -27.28 -7.47
N PHE A 47 1.11 -26.37 -7.92
CA PHE A 47 -0.29 -26.64 -8.24
C PHE A 47 -0.42 -27.65 -9.39
N ILE A 48 0.32 -27.45 -10.48
CA ILE A 48 0.32 -28.38 -11.62
C ILE A 48 0.82 -29.76 -11.19
N LEU A 49 1.93 -29.81 -10.45
CA LEU A 49 2.46 -31.08 -9.94
C LEU A 49 1.46 -31.78 -9.01
N PHE A 50 0.75 -31.04 -8.17
CA PHE A 50 -0.29 -31.59 -7.31
C PHE A 50 -1.45 -32.19 -8.11
N ILE A 51 -1.97 -31.48 -9.12
CA ILE A 51 -3.03 -32.01 -9.99
C ILE A 51 -2.54 -33.24 -10.77
N LEU A 52 -1.31 -33.21 -11.30
CA LEU A 52 -0.71 -34.36 -11.97
C LEU A 52 -0.57 -35.55 -11.02
N ASN A 53 -0.16 -35.32 -9.77
CA ASN A 53 -0.03 -36.36 -8.76
C ASN A 53 -1.41 -36.98 -8.40
N LEU A 54 -2.46 -36.17 -8.34
CA LEU A 54 -3.83 -36.63 -8.13
C LEU A 54 -4.35 -37.51 -9.28
N VAL A 55 -4.07 -37.14 -10.53
CA VAL A 55 -4.57 -37.85 -11.72
C VAL A 55 -3.76 -39.11 -12.00
N LEU A 56 -2.43 -39.06 -11.88
CA LEU A 56 -1.53 -40.16 -12.21
C LEU A 56 -1.43 -41.22 -11.10
N LYS A 57 -2.10 -41.02 -9.97
CA LYS A 57 -2.21 -41.93 -8.81
C LYS A 57 -0.94 -42.76 -8.56
N ASN A 58 -0.08 -42.23 -7.68
CA ASN A 58 0.82 -43.01 -6.81
C ASN A 58 2.04 -43.72 -7.42
N GLN A 59 2.58 -43.32 -8.56
CA GLN A 59 3.79 -43.99 -9.09
C GLN A 59 5.12 -43.31 -8.75
N ILE A 60 5.15 -42.06 -8.25
CA ILE A 60 6.42 -41.33 -8.06
C ILE A 60 6.44 -40.53 -6.74
N ASN A 61 6.93 -41.15 -5.66
CA ASN A 61 7.11 -40.49 -4.34
C ASN A 61 7.94 -39.20 -4.42
N SER A 62 8.86 -39.08 -5.37
CA SER A 62 9.67 -37.87 -5.58
C SER A 62 8.83 -36.64 -5.92
N ILE A 63 7.68 -36.81 -6.59
CA ILE A 63 6.77 -35.69 -6.90
C ILE A 63 6.14 -35.15 -5.62
N SER A 64 5.70 -36.02 -4.70
CA SER A 64 5.17 -35.62 -3.40
C SER A 64 6.18 -34.84 -2.57
N TYR A 65 7.46 -35.24 -2.55
CA TYR A 65 8.50 -34.49 -1.86
C TYR A 65 8.74 -33.10 -2.47
N ILE A 66 8.69 -32.97 -3.80
CA ILE A 66 8.82 -31.67 -4.48
C ILE A 66 7.62 -30.78 -4.15
N ILE A 67 6.40 -31.33 -4.13
CA ILE A 67 5.18 -30.58 -3.76
C ILE A 67 5.29 -30.06 -2.33
N ILE A 68 5.72 -30.91 -1.39
CA ILE A 68 5.88 -30.53 0.01
C ILE A 68 6.99 -29.48 0.16
N GLY A 69 8.14 -29.67 -0.48
CA GLY A 69 9.24 -28.71 -0.45
C GLY A 69 8.83 -27.33 -0.97
N GLY A 70 8.18 -27.28 -2.14
CA GLY A 70 7.65 -26.04 -2.72
C GLY A 70 6.61 -25.38 -1.81
N SER A 71 5.72 -26.17 -1.23
CA SER A 71 4.67 -25.67 -0.32
C SER A 71 5.24 -25.14 1.00
N ILE A 72 6.23 -25.84 1.59
CA ILE A 72 6.94 -25.39 2.80
C ILE A 72 7.68 -24.08 2.54
N TYR A 73 8.38 -23.97 1.40
CA TYR A 73 9.06 -22.73 1.00
C TYR A 73 8.08 -21.55 0.95
N LEU A 74 6.94 -21.73 0.27
CA LEU A 74 5.91 -20.68 0.16
C LEU A 74 5.36 -20.30 1.53
N LEU A 75 5.10 -21.28 2.40
CA LEU A 75 4.57 -21.07 3.73
C LEU A 75 5.55 -20.34 4.67
N LEU A 76 6.83 -20.72 4.65
CA LEU A 76 7.89 -20.04 5.39
C LEU A 76 8.07 -18.60 4.92
N LYS A 77 8.13 -18.39 3.60
CA LYS A 77 8.24 -17.05 3.02
C LYS A 77 7.05 -16.20 3.45
N PHE A 78 5.84 -16.71 3.31
CA PHE A 78 4.63 -15.99 3.68
C PHE A 78 4.61 -15.62 5.15
N THR A 79 5.00 -16.55 6.02
CA THR A 79 5.05 -16.30 7.45
C THR A 79 6.09 -15.24 7.78
N TYR A 80 7.26 -15.29 7.15
CA TYR A 80 8.29 -14.25 7.26
C TYR A 80 7.75 -12.88 6.79
N THR A 81 7.13 -12.80 5.60
CA THR A 81 6.63 -11.51 5.08
C THR A 81 5.52 -10.94 5.95
N ASN A 82 4.66 -11.80 6.51
CA ASN A 82 3.60 -11.39 7.43
C ASN A 82 4.10 -10.93 8.79
N TRP A 83 4.96 -11.73 9.43
CA TRP A 83 5.51 -11.43 10.76
C TRP A 83 6.30 -10.13 10.76
N PHE A 84 7.13 -9.90 9.74
CA PHE A 84 7.91 -8.68 9.64
C PHE A 84 7.12 -7.51 9.02
N ALA A 85 5.81 -7.66 8.80
CA ALA A 85 4.95 -6.69 8.14
C ALA A 85 5.50 -6.17 6.80
N LYS A 86 6.30 -6.99 6.10
CA LYS A 86 6.93 -6.67 4.82
C LYS A 86 6.06 -7.04 3.62
N ASN A 87 4.74 -7.19 3.80
CA ASN A 87 3.82 -7.39 2.69
C ASN A 87 3.71 -6.11 1.87
N LYS A 88 4.75 -5.84 1.10
CA LYS A 88 4.79 -4.69 0.22
C LYS A 88 4.02 -5.08 -1.02
N PHE A 89 2.85 -4.49 -1.20
CA PHE A 89 2.29 -4.44 -2.54
C PHE A 89 3.35 -3.81 -3.46
N PHE A 90 3.54 -4.38 -4.64
CA PHE A 90 4.61 -3.95 -5.54
C PHE A 90 4.40 -2.54 -6.09
N ARG A 91 3.25 -1.90 -5.86
CA ARG A 91 3.02 -0.47 -6.12
C ARG A 91 2.86 0.30 -4.83
N CYS A 92 3.47 1.47 -4.76
CA CYS A 92 3.26 2.44 -3.70
C CYS A 92 2.86 3.80 -4.29
N ILE A 93 2.23 4.63 -3.46
CA ILE A 93 1.96 6.04 -3.77
C ILE A 93 3.20 6.82 -3.35
N ASP A 94 4.02 7.22 -4.31
CA ASP A 94 5.22 8.04 -4.07
C ASP A 94 4.81 9.51 -4.12
N VAL A 95 4.88 10.19 -2.97
CA VAL A 95 4.47 11.59 -2.86
C VAL A 95 5.61 12.51 -3.28
N PHE A 96 6.83 12.25 -2.78
CA PHE A 96 8.03 12.99 -3.17
C PHE A 96 9.29 12.14 -3.01
N ASP A 97 10.31 12.48 -3.80
CA ASP A 97 11.61 11.81 -3.80
C ASP A 97 12.71 12.81 -4.20
N TYR A 98 13.38 13.38 -3.20
CA TYR A 98 14.44 14.37 -3.37
C TYR A 98 15.77 13.82 -2.87
N THR A 99 16.83 14.01 -3.66
CA THR A 99 18.20 13.72 -3.22
C THR A 99 18.95 15.03 -3.00
N ILE A 100 19.43 15.23 -1.78
CA ILE A 100 20.24 16.36 -1.35
C ILE A 100 21.68 15.90 -1.23
N LYS A 101 22.61 16.67 -1.80
CA LYS A 101 24.03 16.47 -1.56
C LYS A 101 24.46 17.46 -0.48
N LEU A 102 24.61 16.98 0.75
CA LEU A 102 25.29 17.69 1.82
C LEU A 102 26.81 17.50 1.65
N GLN A 103 27.63 18.30 2.33
CA GLN A 103 29.08 18.36 2.04
C GLN A 103 29.76 16.99 2.13
N ASN A 104 29.37 16.17 3.11
CA ASN A 104 29.96 14.86 3.35
C ASN A 104 29.06 13.67 2.98
N HIS A 105 27.76 13.91 2.74
CA HIS A 105 26.79 12.83 2.55
C HIS A 105 25.71 13.18 1.53
N LYS A 106 25.29 12.18 0.75
CA LYS A 106 24.07 12.26 -0.05
C LYS A 106 22.90 11.79 0.82
N PHE A 107 21.98 12.69 1.11
CA PHE A 107 20.76 12.40 1.83
C PHE A 107 19.59 12.27 0.84
N ARG A 108 18.69 11.30 1.03
CA ARG A 108 17.51 11.13 0.19
C ARG A 108 16.25 11.27 1.04
N ALA A 109 15.50 12.35 0.84
CA ALA A 109 14.17 12.54 1.42
C ALA A 109 13.14 11.89 0.50
N LYS A 110 12.53 10.80 0.96
CA LYS A 110 11.50 10.09 0.19
C LYS A 110 10.31 9.77 1.09
N ARG A 111 9.10 10.05 0.60
CA ARG A 111 7.85 9.59 1.24
C ARG A 111 7.05 8.76 0.26
N ALA A 112 6.93 7.48 0.58
CA ALA A 112 6.09 6.54 -0.14
C ALA A 112 5.07 5.94 0.83
N ILE A 113 3.80 5.98 0.43
CA ILE A 113 2.67 5.43 1.18
C ILE A 113 2.37 4.05 0.60
N GLU A 114 2.36 3.04 1.47
CA GLU A 114 2.02 1.67 1.08
C GLU A 114 0.51 1.58 0.87
N PHE A 115 0.10 1.30 -0.37
CA PHE A 115 -1.30 1.10 -0.72
C PHE A 115 -1.50 -0.35 -1.14
N ILE A 116 -2.01 -1.17 -0.24
CA ILE A 116 -2.24 -2.60 -0.50
C ILE A 116 -3.73 -2.79 -0.84
N PRO A 117 -4.07 -3.16 -2.08
CA PRO A 117 -5.46 -3.33 -2.45
C PRO A 117 -6.05 -4.60 -1.82
N ILE A 118 -7.33 -4.55 -1.46
CA ILE A 118 -8.03 -5.66 -0.78
C ILE A 118 -7.94 -6.98 -1.57
N TRP A 119 -8.02 -6.93 -2.90
CA TRP A 119 -7.90 -8.14 -3.72
C TRP A 119 -6.56 -8.85 -3.54
N PHE A 120 -5.49 -8.11 -3.23
CA PHE A 120 -4.16 -8.68 -3.00
C PHE A 120 -4.11 -9.41 -1.66
N TRP A 121 -4.77 -8.87 -0.62
CA TRP A 121 -4.96 -9.58 0.65
C TRP A 121 -5.77 -10.86 0.48
N ILE A 122 -6.91 -10.79 -0.23
CA ILE A 122 -7.73 -11.97 -0.54
C ILE A 122 -6.90 -13.01 -1.29
N TYR A 123 -6.16 -12.58 -2.30
CA TYR A 123 -5.29 -13.45 -3.08
C TYR A 123 -4.26 -14.17 -2.22
N ILE A 124 -3.55 -13.42 -1.37
CA ILE A 124 -2.57 -13.96 -0.43
C ILE A 124 -3.22 -15.00 0.50
N ILE A 125 -4.40 -14.71 1.06
CA ILE A 125 -5.11 -15.64 1.94
C ILE A 125 -5.45 -16.93 1.19
N CYS A 126 -5.97 -16.83 -0.03
CA CYS A 126 -6.32 -17.98 -0.87
C CYS A 126 -5.10 -18.86 -1.23
N VAL A 127 -3.97 -18.24 -1.63
CA VAL A 127 -2.74 -18.96 -1.95
C VAL A 127 -2.26 -19.75 -0.75
N ASN A 128 -2.19 -19.11 0.43
CA ASN A 128 -1.75 -19.79 1.64
C ASN A 128 -2.68 -20.90 2.07
N PHE A 129 -3.99 -20.67 2.03
CA PHE A 129 -4.97 -21.70 2.32
C PHE A 129 -4.81 -22.92 1.40
N THR A 130 -4.59 -22.69 0.11
CA THR A 130 -4.35 -23.76 -0.87
C THR A 130 -3.04 -24.49 -0.61
N THR A 131 -1.96 -23.78 -0.32
CA THR A 131 -0.66 -24.36 0.04
C THR A 131 -0.76 -25.29 1.27
N VAL A 132 -1.57 -24.92 2.25
CA VAL A 132 -1.82 -25.75 3.44
C VAL A 132 -2.59 -27.03 3.08
N ILE A 133 -3.57 -26.94 2.18
CA ILE A 133 -4.28 -28.12 1.68
C ILE A 133 -3.30 -29.09 1.01
N PHE A 134 -2.38 -28.58 0.18
CA PHE A 134 -1.39 -29.42 -0.50
C PHE A 134 -0.52 -30.18 0.51
N ILE A 135 0.00 -29.48 1.52
CA ILE A 135 0.83 -30.11 2.55
C ILE A 135 0.04 -31.17 3.31
N ASN A 136 -1.16 -30.84 3.79
CA ASN A 136 -1.98 -31.80 4.56
C ASN A 136 -2.41 -33.01 3.73
N TYR A 137 -2.74 -32.81 2.46
CA TYR A 137 -3.09 -33.92 1.57
C TYR A 137 -1.89 -34.87 1.39
N GLU A 138 -0.73 -34.34 0.99
CA GLU A 138 0.46 -35.16 0.72
C GLU A 138 1.01 -35.83 1.98
N LEU A 139 0.89 -35.18 3.15
CA LEU A 139 1.23 -35.80 4.45
C LEU A 139 0.36 -37.02 4.74
N ASN A 140 -0.95 -36.91 4.50
CA ASN A 140 -1.89 -37.99 4.81
C ASN A 140 -1.90 -39.11 3.75
N SER A 141 -1.67 -38.79 2.48
CA SER A 141 -1.72 -39.76 1.38
C SER A 141 -0.38 -40.49 1.15
N SER A 142 0.73 -39.75 1.16
CA SER A 142 2.00 -40.19 0.57
C SER A 142 3.10 -40.39 1.61
N LEU A 143 3.00 -39.72 2.77
CA LEU A 143 4.01 -39.71 3.84
C LEU A 143 3.53 -40.28 5.18
N SER A 144 2.39 -40.96 5.21
CA SER A 144 1.86 -41.65 6.39
C SER A 144 2.87 -42.65 7.00
N ASN A 145 3.77 -43.19 6.17
CA ASN A 145 4.84 -44.10 6.57
C ASN A 145 6.10 -43.40 7.12
N THR A 146 6.13 -42.06 7.22
CA THR A 146 7.27 -41.28 7.75
C THR A 146 6.86 -40.43 8.97
N PRO A 147 6.75 -41.04 10.16
CA PRO A 147 6.14 -40.39 11.33
C PRO A 147 6.91 -39.15 11.81
N VAL A 148 8.24 -39.14 11.68
CA VAL A 148 9.09 -38.00 12.08
C VAL A 148 8.85 -36.79 11.17
N MET A 149 8.80 -37.00 9.85
CA MET A 149 8.54 -35.93 8.89
C MET A 149 7.14 -35.36 9.09
N ASN A 150 6.16 -36.24 9.32
CA ASN A 150 4.79 -35.83 9.61
C ASN A 150 4.73 -34.93 10.87
N ALA A 151 5.32 -35.39 11.99
CA ALA A 151 5.34 -34.61 13.23
C ALA A 151 6.01 -33.23 13.08
N LEU A 152 7.14 -33.16 12.36
CA LEU A 152 7.84 -31.89 12.09
C LEU A 152 6.98 -30.92 11.27
N VAL A 153 6.41 -31.40 10.16
CA VAL A 153 5.63 -30.53 9.26
C VAL A 153 4.32 -30.11 9.91
N THR A 154 3.60 -31.00 10.60
CA THR A 154 2.39 -30.64 11.35
C THR A 154 2.68 -29.60 12.44
N SER A 155 3.77 -29.76 13.18
CA SER A 155 4.17 -28.78 14.20
C SER A 155 4.48 -27.42 13.57
N MET A 156 5.20 -27.41 12.45
CA MET A 156 5.52 -26.19 11.71
C MET A 156 4.27 -25.49 11.16
N LEU A 157 3.31 -26.24 10.61
CA LEU A 157 2.03 -25.70 10.15
C LEU A 157 1.27 -25.00 11.29
N ASN A 158 1.16 -25.65 12.46
CA ASN A 158 0.44 -25.10 13.60
C ASN A 158 1.05 -23.80 14.13
N VAL A 159 2.39 -23.72 14.18
CA VAL A 159 3.11 -22.54 14.68
C VAL A 159 3.07 -21.37 13.69
N LEU A 160 3.16 -21.66 12.39
CA LEU A 160 3.32 -20.61 11.38
C LEU A 160 1.98 -20.09 10.82
N LEU A 161 0.98 -20.96 10.68
CA LEU A 161 -0.27 -20.59 10.00
C LEU A 161 -1.19 -19.71 10.85
N ILE A 162 -1.41 -20.09 12.11
CA ILE A 162 -2.39 -19.40 12.96
C ILE A 162 -2.02 -17.92 13.12
N PRO A 163 -0.77 -17.55 13.49
CA PRO A 163 -0.39 -16.14 13.60
C PRO A 163 -0.41 -15.41 12.25
N SER A 164 -0.06 -16.11 11.18
CA SER A 164 0.02 -15.54 9.83
C SER A 164 -1.37 -15.22 9.25
N PHE A 165 -2.34 -16.12 9.43
CA PHE A 165 -3.74 -15.89 9.08
C PHE A 165 -4.35 -14.79 9.95
N LEU A 166 -4.19 -14.85 11.27
CA LEU A 166 -4.73 -13.84 12.18
C LEU A 166 -4.22 -12.44 11.83
N ASN A 167 -2.92 -12.28 11.59
CA ASN A 167 -2.33 -11.00 11.20
C ASN A 167 -2.88 -10.50 9.84
N SER A 168 -3.04 -11.40 8.86
CA SER A 168 -3.63 -11.04 7.56
C SER A 168 -5.09 -10.59 7.67
N PHE A 169 -5.90 -11.28 8.48
CA PHE A 169 -7.29 -10.91 8.74
C PHE A 169 -7.40 -9.61 9.54
N GLN A 170 -6.55 -9.41 10.56
CA GLN A 170 -6.47 -8.16 11.30
C GLN A 170 -6.11 -6.99 10.39
N LYS A 171 -5.13 -7.15 9.50
CA LYS A 171 -4.77 -6.12 8.52
C LYS A 171 -5.90 -5.83 7.54
N LEU A 172 -6.62 -6.85 7.07
CA LEU A 172 -7.79 -6.67 6.21
C LEU A 172 -8.93 -5.94 6.94
N ALA A 173 -9.14 -6.24 8.23
CA ALA A 173 -10.12 -5.55 9.07
C ALA A 173 -9.72 -4.10 9.35
N GLN A 174 -8.43 -3.83 9.58
CA GLN A 174 -7.90 -2.49 9.90
C GLN A 174 -7.78 -1.59 8.67
N SER A 175 -7.47 -2.13 7.47
CA SER A 175 -7.10 -1.33 6.30
C SER A 175 -8.17 -0.35 5.82
N ASN A 176 -9.43 -0.52 6.23
CA ASN A 176 -10.53 0.38 5.88
C ASN A 176 -11.09 1.19 7.05
N VAL A 177 -10.91 0.75 8.30
CA VAL A 177 -11.57 1.38 9.45
C VAL A 177 -10.99 2.77 9.73
N GLU A 178 -9.67 2.95 9.64
CA GLU A 178 -9.04 4.27 9.85
C GLU A 178 -9.46 5.29 8.77
N ILE A 179 -9.54 4.86 7.50
CA ILE A 179 -9.91 5.73 6.39
C ILE A 179 -11.42 6.02 6.35
N GLU A 180 -12.27 5.13 6.88
CA GLU A 180 -13.71 5.38 6.98
C GLU A 180 -14.11 6.17 8.23
N SER A 181 -13.43 5.98 9.37
CA SER A 181 -13.78 6.64 10.64
C SER A 181 -13.13 8.02 10.80
N ASN A 182 -11.83 8.17 10.53
CA ASN A 182 -11.12 9.43 10.76
C ASN A 182 -11.37 10.43 9.63
N TYR A 183 -11.47 9.97 8.38
CA TYR A 183 -11.55 10.87 7.23
C TYR A 183 -12.97 11.39 6.95
N LYS A 184 -14.00 10.55 7.16
CA LYS A 184 -15.40 10.88 6.87
C LYS A 184 -15.96 11.93 7.84
N ASN A 185 -15.42 11.99 9.06
CA ASN A 185 -15.90 12.90 10.10
C ASN A 185 -15.08 14.21 10.24
N LEU A 186 -13.77 14.20 9.97
CA LEU A 186 -12.91 15.37 10.23
C LEU A 186 -12.51 16.16 8.97
N ILE A 187 -12.00 15.53 7.91
CA ILE A 187 -11.41 16.33 6.82
C ILE A 187 -12.35 16.62 5.66
N LYS A 188 -13.00 15.60 5.10
CA LYS A 188 -13.81 15.76 3.87
C LYS A 188 -15.03 16.67 4.10
N THR A 189 -15.65 16.54 5.27
CA THR A 189 -16.88 17.27 5.62
C THR A 189 -16.61 18.68 6.14
N GLN A 190 -15.44 18.94 6.73
CA GLN A 190 -15.11 20.25 7.32
C GLN A 190 -14.23 21.14 6.42
N TYR A 191 -13.36 20.55 5.58
CA TYR A 191 -12.38 21.31 4.77
C TYR A 191 -12.63 21.25 3.26
N PHE A 192 -13.71 20.61 2.80
CA PHE A 192 -14.18 20.72 1.41
C PHE A 192 -14.34 22.19 0.96
N SER A 193 -14.60 23.11 1.89
CA SER A 193 -14.72 24.56 1.62
C SER A 193 -13.42 25.35 1.80
N ASN A 194 -12.27 24.70 2.05
CA ASN A 194 -11.00 25.37 2.37
C ASN A 194 -9.92 25.13 1.30
N GLN A 195 -10.10 25.71 0.12
CA GLN A 195 -9.09 25.71 -0.95
C GLN A 195 -7.75 26.27 -0.46
N SER A 196 -7.80 27.30 0.38
CA SER A 196 -6.65 28.01 0.94
C SER A 196 -6.03 27.33 2.17
N LEU A 197 -6.33 26.05 2.44
CA LEU A 197 -5.81 25.29 3.59
C LEU A 197 -4.29 25.46 3.79
N PHE A 198 -3.52 25.46 2.70
CA PHE A 198 -2.06 25.54 2.73
C PHE A 198 -1.50 26.98 2.63
N GLU A 199 -2.32 28.03 2.56
CA GLU A 199 -1.83 29.40 2.41
C GLU A 199 -1.18 29.95 3.69
N ASP A 200 -1.69 29.57 4.86
CA ASP A 200 -1.15 30.00 6.16
C ASP A 200 -0.21 28.96 6.80
N ALA A 201 0.23 27.98 6.02
CA ALA A 201 1.12 26.92 6.48
C ALA A 201 2.47 27.50 6.92
N LYS A 202 2.84 27.29 8.19
CA LYS A 202 4.12 27.74 8.74
C LYS A 202 4.91 26.58 9.29
N PHE A 203 6.18 26.49 8.89
CA PHE A 203 7.11 25.54 9.47
C PHE A 203 7.28 25.80 10.96
N SER A 204 7.27 24.73 11.74
CA SER A 204 7.66 24.77 13.14
C SER A 204 9.16 25.07 13.29
N ASP A 205 9.58 25.26 14.54
CA ASP A 205 10.98 25.28 14.87
C ASP A 205 11.70 24.03 14.32
N HIS A 206 12.90 24.25 13.79
CA HIS A 206 13.76 23.24 13.18
C HIS A 206 13.17 22.46 11.98
N TYR A 207 12.06 22.92 11.39
CA TYR A 207 11.38 22.26 10.26
C TYR A 207 10.97 20.81 10.58
N LEU A 208 10.58 20.53 11.83
CA LEU A 208 10.10 19.20 12.23
C LEU A 208 8.74 18.86 11.63
N ASN A 209 7.86 19.86 11.58
CA ASN A 209 6.52 19.77 11.03
C ASN A 209 6.04 21.14 10.50
N VAL A 210 4.82 21.16 9.97
CA VAL A 210 4.13 22.36 9.52
C VAL A 210 2.85 22.52 10.35
N SER A 211 2.61 23.74 10.80
CA SER A 211 1.43 24.17 11.55
C SER A 211 0.49 24.98 10.66
N PHE A 212 -0.81 24.77 10.84
CA PHE A 212 -1.88 25.42 10.09
C PHE A 212 -2.73 26.23 11.07
N SER A 213 -2.36 27.49 11.29
CA SER A 213 -2.91 28.31 12.39
C SER A 213 -4.42 28.54 12.32
N LYS A 214 -5.01 28.58 11.12
CA LYS A 214 -6.46 28.83 10.96
C LYS A 214 -7.34 27.64 11.37
N ASN A 215 -6.81 26.42 11.33
CA ASN A 215 -7.60 25.20 11.47
C ASN A 215 -7.11 24.29 12.60
N ASP A 216 -6.14 24.74 13.40
CA ASP A 216 -5.50 23.97 14.48
C ASP A 216 -5.01 22.58 14.02
N LEU A 217 -4.51 22.50 12.78
CA LEU A 217 -3.93 21.28 12.21
C LEU A 217 -2.41 21.34 12.27
N THR A 218 -1.79 20.16 12.42
CA THR A 218 -0.34 20.00 12.31
C THR A 218 -0.02 18.81 11.42
N SER A 219 1.07 18.90 10.66
CA SER A 219 1.60 17.75 9.94
C SER A 219 2.30 16.79 10.91
N LYS A 220 2.43 15.52 10.53
CA LYS A 220 3.25 14.56 11.28
C LYS A 220 4.72 14.98 11.31
N ASN A 221 5.39 14.62 12.38
CA ASN A 221 6.83 14.79 12.51
C ASN A 221 7.58 13.85 11.55
N GLY A 222 8.72 14.30 11.04
CA GLY A 222 9.59 13.48 10.17
C GLY A 222 9.17 13.41 8.70
N LEU A 223 8.18 14.21 8.29
CA LEU A 223 7.86 14.44 6.87
C LEU A 223 8.86 15.38 6.20
N PHE A 224 9.36 16.34 6.97
CA PHE A 224 10.32 17.35 6.55
C PHE A 224 11.71 17.04 7.11
N ILE A 225 12.72 17.64 6.52
CA ILE A 225 14.10 17.43 6.92
C ILE A 225 14.43 18.40 8.06
N PHE A 226 14.80 17.81 9.19
CA PHE A 226 15.21 18.53 10.38
C PHE A 226 16.47 19.38 10.14
N THR A 227 16.45 20.61 10.67
CA THR A 227 17.61 21.51 10.62
C THR A 227 18.09 21.87 12.03
N ASN A 228 19.35 21.57 12.33
CA ASN A 228 20.04 22.02 13.55
C ASN A 228 21.28 22.85 13.21
N LYS A 229 21.35 24.07 13.76
CA LYS A 229 22.50 24.98 13.59
C LYS A 229 23.79 24.47 14.24
N LYS A 230 23.71 23.54 15.19
CA LYS A 230 24.90 22.94 15.82
C LYS A 230 25.60 21.92 14.92
N ASP A 231 24.85 21.27 14.04
CA ASP A 231 25.34 20.11 13.27
C ASP A 231 25.47 20.38 11.77
N LEU A 232 24.95 21.52 11.29
CA LEU A 232 24.87 21.87 9.86
C LEU A 232 25.40 23.28 9.61
N SER A 233 26.07 23.47 8.48
CA SER A 233 26.47 24.80 8.02
C SER A 233 25.27 25.63 7.54
N ASP A 234 25.38 26.96 7.57
CA ASP A 234 24.33 27.86 7.06
C ASP A 234 23.96 27.57 5.60
N SER A 235 24.94 27.14 4.81
CA SER A 235 24.75 26.74 3.41
C SER A 235 23.86 25.50 3.27
N GLU A 236 24.08 24.49 4.13
CA GLU A 236 23.31 23.25 4.14
C GLU A 236 21.90 23.48 4.68
N ILE A 237 21.76 24.33 5.70
CA ILE A 237 20.46 24.74 6.23
C ILE A 237 19.65 25.42 5.12
N SER A 238 20.24 26.35 4.37
CA SER A 238 19.56 27.02 3.26
C SER A 238 19.10 26.03 2.16
N GLN A 239 19.92 25.03 1.84
CA GLN A 239 19.54 23.99 0.88
C GLN A 239 18.39 23.12 1.40
N ILE A 240 18.45 22.71 2.66
CA ILE A 240 17.39 21.91 3.30
C ILE A 240 16.07 22.69 3.33
N LYS A 241 16.10 23.97 3.69
CA LYS A 241 14.91 24.85 3.68
C LYS A 241 14.23 24.88 2.32
N LYS A 242 15.00 25.08 1.24
CA LYS A 242 14.48 25.05 -0.13
C LYS A 242 13.85 23.70 -0.50
N VAL A 243 14.37 22.59 0.02
CA VAL A 243 13.77 21.28 -0.23
C VAL A 243 12.49 21.09 0.59
N ASN A 244 12.46 21.53 1.85
CA ASN A 244 11.25 21.50 2.67
C ASN A 244 10.13 22.34 2.06
N GLU A 245 10.44 23.52 1.52
CA GLU A 245 9.49 24.36 0.75
C GLU A 245 8.95 23.61 -0.47
N LYS A 246 9.82 22.97 -1.26
CA LYS A 246 9.37 22.13 -2.41
C LYS A 246 8.48 20.97 -1.98
N ILE A 247 8.78 20.31 -0.85
CA ILE A 247 7.93 19.25 -0.30
C ILE A 247 6.55 19.83 0.04
N LEU A 248 6.49 20.98 0.71
CA LEU A 248 5.24 21.65 1.05
C LEU A 248 4.44 22.06 -0.20
N GLU A 249 5.10 22.57 -1.24
CA GLU A 249 4.48 22.88 -2.53
C GLU A 249 3.84 21.65 -3.20
N VAL A 250 4.48 20.48 -3.11
CA VAL A 250 3.89 19.22 -3.61
C VAL A 250 2.59 18.91 -2.90
N TYR A 251 2.54 19.00 -1.57
CA TYR A 251 1.31 18.78 -0.81
C TYR A 251 0.23 19.83 -1.11
N LYS A 252 0.61 21.11 -1.23
CA LYS A 252 -0.30 22.19 -1.63
C LYS A 252 -0.93 21.92 -3.01
N LYS A 253 -0.11 21.58 -4.01
CA LYS A 253 -0.61 21.24 -5.35
C LYS A 253 -1.50 20.00 -5.34
N ASN A 254 -1.17 18.99 -4.53
CA ASN A 254 -2.02 17.82 -4.39
C ASN A 254 -3.37 18.18 -3.76
N TRP A 255 -3.39 19.14 -2.83
CA TRP A 255 -4.62 19.63 -2.19
C TRP A 255 -5.48 20.41 -3.17
N GLU A 256 -4.89 21.32 -3.95
CA GLU A 256 -5.59 22.06 -5.00
C GLU A 256 -6.27 21.10 -6.00
N ASN A 257 -5.54 20.09 -6.49
CA ASN A 257 -6.13 19.08 -7.38
C ASN A 257 -7.24 18.28 -6.70
N TYR A 258 -7.12 18.01 -5.39
CA TYR A 258 -8.15 17.28 -4.69
C TYR A 258 -9.39 18.12 -4.44
N TYR A 259 -9.22 19.40 -4.09
CA TYR A 259 -10.28 20.38 -3.98
C TYR A 259 -11.06 20.51 -5.29
N ASP A 260 -10.36 20.69 -6.43
CA ASP A 260 -10.97 20.71 -7.78
C ASP A 260 -11.88 19.48 -8.02
N LEU A 261 -11.39 18.29 -7.64
CA LEU A 261 -12.15 17.05 -7.80
C LEU A 261 -13.43 17.07 -6.95
N LEU A 262 -13.33 17.47 -5.69
CA LEU A 262 -14.46 17.51 -4.75
C LEU A 262 -15.51 18.54 -5.19
N GLU A 263 -15.06 19.73 -5.60
CA GLU A 263 -15.94 20.80 -6.09
C GLU A 263 -16.65 20.37 -7.38
N GLU A 264 -15.91 19.96 -8.41
CA GLU A 264 -16.50 19.57 -9.69
C GLU A 264 -17.39 18.32 -9.54
N SER A 265 -17.02 17.37 -8.68
CA SER A 265 -17.84 16.17 -8.45
C SER A 265 -19.15 16.46 -7.71
N SER A 266 -19.18 17.45 -6.82
CA SER A 266 -20.41 17.87 -6.14
C SER A 266 -21.46 18.43 -7.10
N MET A 267 -21.03 18.99 -8.24
CA MET A 267 -21.90 19.61 -9.24
C MET A 267 -22.33 18.66 -10.37
N LEU A 268 -21.76 17.45 -10.45
CA LEU A 268 -21.92 16.53 -11.58
C LEU A 268 -22.71 15.27 -11.22
N GLU A 269 -23.54 14.80 -12.15
CA GLU A 269 -24.20 13.50 -12.05
C GLU A 269 -23.29 12.38 -12.59
N PHE A 270 -23.03 11.36 -11.77
CA PHE A 270 -22.24 10.20 -12.15
C PHE A 270 -23.12 8.95 -12.33
N SER A 271 -22.79 8.12 -13.33
CA SER A 271 -23.37 6.78 -13.45
C SER A 271 -22.75 5.83 -12.42
N LYS A 272 -23.43 4.72 -12.07
CA LYS A 272 -22.97 3.74 -11.05
C LYS A 272 -21.49 3.33 -11.20
N GLY A 273 -21.04 3.02 -12.41
CA GLY A 273 -19.63 2.65 -12.67
C GLY A 273 -18.66 3.82 -12.48
N LYS A 274 -19.05 5.03 -12.86
CA LYS A 274 -18.24 6.24 -12.68
C LYS A 274 -18.16 6.67 -11.21
N VAL A 275 -19.23 6.48 -10.43
CA VAL A 275 -19.21 6.70 -8.97
C VAL A 275 -18.15 5.82 -8.31
N ARG A 276 -18.06 4.54 -8.70
CA ARG A 276 -17.02 3.64 -8.18
C ARG A 276 -15.61 4.12 -8.53
N ASN A 277 -15.40 4.63 -9.74
CA ASN A 277 -14.10 5.18 -10.13
C ASN A 277 -13.76 6.45 -9.33
N LEU A 278 -14.72 7.37 -9.19
CA LEU A 278 -14.57 8.57 -8.35
C LEU A 278 -14.18 8.19 -6.92
N PHE A 279 -14.89 7.23 -6.33
CA PHE A 279 -14.59 6.72 -4.98
C PHE A 279 -13.14 6.26 -4.83
N TRP A 280 -12.60 5.52 -5.81
CA TRP A 280 -11.19 5.09 -5.75
C TRP A 280 -10.19 6.22 -5.92
N ILE A 281 -10.49 7.20 -6.78
CA ILE A 281 -9.68 8.41 -6.96
C ILE A 281 -9.60 9.19 -5.65
N GLU A 282 -10.75 9.43 -5.01
CA GLU A 282 -10.82 10.12 -3.71
C GLU A 282 -9.96 9.41 -2.66
N ARG A 283 -10.10 8.08 -2.52
CA ARG A 283 -9.35 7.31 -1.52
C ARG A 283 -7.84 7.45 -1.63
N ILE A 284 -7.32 7.66 -2.84
CA ILE A 284 -5.88 7.85 -3.05
C ILE A 284 -5.43 9.20 -2.48
N TYR A 285 -6.21 10.26 -2.69
CA TYR A 285 -5.96 11.56 -2.06
C TYR A 285 -6.14 11.48 -0.54
N ASP A 286 -7.16 10.78 -0.05
CA ASP A 286 -7.39 10.57 1.39
C ASP A 286 -6.15 9.95 2.04
N HIS A 287 -5.57 8.91 1.44
CA HIS A 287 -4.34 8.30 1.93
C HIS A 287 -3.16 9.27 2.01
N ILE A 288 -3.01 10.17 1.03
CA ILE A 288 -1.94 11.19 1.03
C ILE A 288 -2.11 12.13 2.21
N PHE A 289 -3.33 12.60 2.49
CA PHE A 289 -3.57 13.58 3.55
C PHE A 289 -3.66 12.97 4.94
N LEU A 290 -4.16 11.74 5.09
CA LEU A 290 -4.09 10.97 6.35
C LEU A 290 -2.64 10.61 6.71
N ASP A 291 -1.78 10.42 5.73
CA ASP A 291 -0.35 10.24 5.96
C ASP A 291 0.34 11.56 6.38
N PHE A 292 -0.13 12.68 5.84
CA PHE A 292 0.43 14.01 6.08
C PHE A 292 0.03 14.61 7.44
N PHE A 293 -1.27 14.62 7.78
CA PHE A 293 -1.77 15.26 9.00
C PHE A 293 -1.64 14.35 10.23
N ASN A 294 -1.36 14.96 11.38
CA ASN A 294 -1.32 14.27 12.67
C ASN A 294 -2.73 14.20 13.28
N ILE A 295 -3.53 13.23 12.83
CA ILE A 295 -4.95 13.02 13.21
C ILE A 295 -5.15 11.57 13.63
#